data_AF-A0A374I9Y2-F1
#
_entry.id   AF-A0A374I9Y2-F1
#
_cell.length_a   1.000
_cell.length_b   1.000
_cell.length_c   1.000
_cell.angle_alpha   90.00
_cell.angle_beta   90.00
_cell.angle_gamma   90.00
#
_symmetry.space_group_name_H-M   'P 1'
#
loop_
_entity.id
_entity.type
_entity.pdbx_description
1 polymer ?
#
loop_
_entity_poly.entity_id
_entity_poly.type
_entity_poly.pdbx_seq_one_letter_code
_entity_poly.pdbx_strand_id
1 'polypeptide(L)'
;MTTFEMLQELLAQNEFELLLPEDYTANTTEQDIRLVYQMNDTVESFLVFRKAIFTGTYKKDYEGKLDASYDRDQNRYVLGVRQGDSVITLFYQKLELEVNLYNYGEIAHFWVPRYENLRQLEFRIAVLWDKYTYLGENYCSEGEKHLVHLADVPALNFCSYCAAPEPYMVPHEMPKGSFLQGLDVMEQLAKQAKDWLLVGWIRFYRRHPSTIVTRWVAHVLHHSIHFGFVKTLTETIKKETAIYPRRLFGKSGEERLALCLKKANARKEELEKTGAYVEIVRQEPFTIAKDQLDLKVYLLVSRQGMVNQKIQVEEIVL
;
A
#
# COMPACT_ATOMS: atom_id res chain seq x y z
N MET A 1 -8.84 -18.23 -1.19
CA MET A 1 -10.12 -17.56 -1.46
C MET A 1 -10.46 -17.69 -2.94
N THR A 2 -11.68 -18.02 -3.29
CA THR A 2 -12.18 -18.06 -4.68
C THR A 2 -12.61 -16.66 -5.12
N THR A 3 -12.71 -16.41 -6.43
CA THR A 3 -13.20 -15.11 -6.95
C THR A 3 -14.61 -14.78 -6.50
N PHE A 4 -15.44 -15.80 -6.23
CA PHE A 4 -16.78 -15.59 -5.70
C PHE A 4 -16.76 -15.18 -4.23
N GLU A 5 -15.89 -15.78 -3.42
CA GLU A 5 -15.70 -15.36 -2.01
C GLU A 5 -15.22 -13.91 -1.93
N MET A 6 -14.26 -13.51 -2.79
CA MET A 6 -13.79 -12.12 -2.90
C MET A 6 -14.93 -11.15 -3.23
N LEU A 7 -15.81 -11.53 -4.16
CA LEU A 7 -16.98 -10.72 -4.53
C LEU A 7 -17.97 -10.58 -3.37
N GLN A 8 -18.23 -11.66 -2.62
CA GLN A 8 -19.12 -11.61 -1.46
C GLN A 8 -18.56 -10.70 -0.36
N GLU A 9 -17.23 -10.75 -0.15
CA GLU A 9 -16.56 -9.91 0.83
C GLU A 9 -16.72 -8.41 0.51
N LEU A 10 -16.44 -8.00 -0.74
CA LEU A 10 -16.65 -6.62 -1.18
C LEU A 10 -18.09 -6.15 -0.93
N LEU A 11 -19.07 -6.96 -1.34
CA LEU A 11 -20.49 -6.60 -1.19
C LEU A 11 -20.93 -6.54 0.27
N ALA A 12 -20.38 -7.41 1.14
CA ALA A 12 -20.63 -7.37 2.57
C ALA A 12 -20.02 -6.11 3.23
N GLN A 13 -18.92 -5.60 2.67
CA GLN A 13 -18.30 -4.32 3.06
C GLN A 13 -18.99 -3.10 2.44
N ASN A 14 -20.00 -3.31 1.59
CA ASN A 14 -20.68 -2.28 0.78
C ASN A 14 -19.75 -1.60 -0.25
N GLU A 15 -18.68 -2.28 -0.64
CA GLU A 15 -17.74 -1.84 -1.66
C GLU A 15 -18.17 -2.39 -3.03
N PHE A 16 -18.43 -1.49 -3.99
CA PHE A 16 -18.84 -1.88 -5.34
C PHE A 16 -18.49 -0.83 -6.39
N GLU A 17 -17.19 -0.65 -6.65
CA GLU A 17 -16.69 0.29 -7.64
C GLU A 17 -16.46 -0.37 -9.02
N LEU A 18 -17.41 -0.20 -9.93
CA LEU A 18 -17.27 -0.65 -11.31
C LEU A 18 -16.50 0.36 -12.17
N LEU A 19 -15.55 -0.14 -12.95
CA LEU A 19 -14.92 0.61 -14.03
C LEU A 19 -15.76 0.46 -15.30
N LEU A 20 -16.66 1.42 -15.51
CA LEU A 20 -17.50 1.52 -16.70
C LEU A 20 -16.96 2.58 -17.68
N PRO A 21 -17.20 2.45 -19.00
CA PRO A 21 -16.94 3.50 -19.97
C PRO A 21 -17.71 4.79 -19.61
N GLU A 22 -17.19 5.97 -20.00
CA GLU A 22 -17.76 7.28 -19.62
C GLU A 22 -19.23 7.48 -20.05
N ASP A 23 -19.65 6.90 -21.18
CA ASP A 23 -21.05 6.92 -21.67
C ASP A 23 -21.80 5.64 -21.26
N TYR A 24 -22.11 5.46 -19.98
CA TYR A 24 -22.76 4.25 -19.45
C TYR A 24 -24.29 4.36 -19.32
N THR A 25 -25.01 4.35 -20.44
CA THR A 25 -26.43 3.93 -20.44
C THR A 25 -26.48 2.45 -20.82
N ALA A 26 -27.14 1.61 -20.02
CA ALA A 26 -27.33 0.15 -20.19
C ALA A 26 -26.64 -0.46 -21.42
N ASN A 27 -25.56 -1.19 -21.22
CA ASN A 27 -24.80 -1.75 -22.34
C ASN A 27 -25.43 -3.06 -22.83
N THR A 28 -25.79 -3.12 -24.11
CA THR A 28 -26.30 -4.33 -24.80
C THR A 28 -25.19 -5.15 -25.48
N THR A 29 -23.96 -4.63 -25.52
CA THR A 29 -22.79 -5.27 -26.15
C THR A 29 -21.93 -5.96 -25.09
N GLU A 30 -21.52 -7.20 -25.34
CA GLU A 30 -20.61 -7.92 -24.44
C GLU A 30 -19.27 -7.20 -24.31
N GLN A 31 -18.84 -6.96 -23.08
CA GLN A 31 -17.53 -6.42 -22.76
C GLN A 31 -17.02 -6.97 -21.43
N ASP A 32 -15.73 -6.85 -21.18
CA ASP A 32 -15.20 -7.15 -19.85
C ASP A 32 -15.44 -5.96 -18.93
N ILE A 33 -16.08 -6.20 -17.79
CA ILE A 33 -16.34 -5.18 -16.77
C ILE A 33 -15.46 -5.49 -15.55
N ARG A 34 -14.71 -4.50 -15.07
CA ARG A 34 -13.87 -4.61 -13.89
C ARG A 34 -14.59 -4.05 -12.68
N LEU A 35 -14.55 -4.77 -11.57
CA LEU A 35 -14.85 -4.30 -10.23
C LEU A 35 -13.52 -4.17 -9.47
N VAL A 36 -13.25 -3.01 -8.89
CA VAL A 36 -12.07 -2.80 -8.04
C VAL A 36 -12.13 -3.78 -6.88
N TYR A 37 -11.04 -4.52 -6.65
CA TYR A 37 -10.93 -5.44 -5.51
C TYR A 37 -9.95 -4.91 -4.47
N GLN A 38 -8.66 -4.86 -4.81
CA GLN A 38 -7.64 -4.24 -3.96
C GLN A 38 -6.82 -3.27 -4.80
N MET A 39 -6.74 -2.03 -4.33
CA MET A 39 -6.02 -0.95 -5.00
C MET A 39 -5.19 -0.15 -4.00
N ASN A 40 -3.87 -0.37 -4.04
CA ASN A 40 -2.88 0.38 -3.27
C ASN A 40 -1.53 0.41 -4.01
N ASP A 41 -0.48 0.97 -3.42
CA ASP A 41 0.80 1.14 -4.12
C ASP A 41 1.53 -0.15 -4.46
N THR A 42 1.14 -1.28 -3.85
CA THR A 42 1.69 -2.59 -4.19
C THR A 42 0.93 -3.27 -5.32
N VAL A 43 -0.34 -2.93 -5.54
CA VAL A 43 -1.23 -3.68 -6.43
C VAL A 43 -2.43 -2.86 -6.95
N GLU A 44 -2.74 -3.04 -8.24
CA GLU A 44 -4.05 -2.72 -8.82
C GLU A 44 -4.72 -4.04 -9.25
N SER A 45 -5.76 -4.48 -8.53
CA SER A 45 -6.45 -5.75 -8.78
C SER A 45 -7.96 -5.60 -8.94
N PHE A 46 -8.52 -6.47 -9.79
CA PHE A 46 -9.90 -6.39 -10.23
C PHE A 46 -10.56 -7.76 -10.29
N LEU A 47 -11.82 -7.81 -9.87
CA LEU A 47 -12.71 -8.90 -10.26
C LEU A 47 -13.30 -8.57 -11.62
N VAL A 48 -12.94 -9.37 -12.63
CA VAL A 48 -13.32 -9.16 -14.02
C VAL A 48 -14.49 -10.05 -14.38
N PHE A 49 -15.63 -9.42 -14.66
CA PHE A 49 -16.80 -10.05 -15.23
C PHE A 49 -16.59 -10.19 -16.74
N ARG A 50 -16.23 -11.41 -17.18
CA ARG A 50 -15.91 -11.69 -18.59
C ARG A 50 -17.16 -11.74 -19.45
N LYS A 51 -17.10 -11.08 -20.61
CA LYS A 51 -18.21 -10.98 -21.58
C LYS A 51 -19.52 -10.60 -20.89
N ALA A 52 -19.42 -9.57 -20.06
CA ALA A 52 -20.53 -9.05 -19.29
C ALA A 52 -21.41 -8.12 -20.14
N ILE A 53 -22.69 -8.16 -19.85
CA ILE A 53 -23.71 -7.18 -20.27
C ILE A 53 -24.29 -6.63 -18.98
N PHE A 54 -24.63 -5.34 -18.93
CA PHE A 54 -25.26 -4.76 -17.74
C PHE A 54 -26.50 -3.94 -18.09
N THR A 55 -27.50 -3.99 -17.21
CA THR A 55 -28.72 -3.19 -17.31
C THR A 55 -28.99 -2.44 -16.01
N GLY A 56 -29.87 -1.45 -16.07
CA GLY A 56 -30.18 -0.58 -14.93
C GLY A 56 -29.26 0.64 -14.83
N THR A 57 -29.25 1.26 -13.66
CA THR A 57 -28.54 2.54 -13.44
C THR A 57 -27.49 2.35 -12.34
N TYR A 58 -26.22 2.44 -12.72
CA TYR A 58 -25.12 2.46 -11.76
C TYR A 58 -24.96 3.86 -11.15
N LYS A 59 -24.84 3.93 -9.83
CA LYS A 59 -24.51 5.15 -9.11
C LYS A 59 -23.07 5.05 -8.64
N LYS A 60 -22.17 5.76 -9.33
CA LYS A 60 -20.73 5.73 -9.06
C LYS A 60 -20.39 6.18 -7.63
N ASP A 61 -21.01 7.27 -7.18
CA ASP A 61 -20.70 7.88 -5.88
C ASP A 61 -21.73 7.50 -4.80
N TYR A 62 -22.29 6.27 -4.87
CA TYR A 62 -23.26 5.81 -3.89
C TYR A 62 -22.57 5.38 -2.59
N GLU A 63 -22.79 6.16 -1.53
CA GLU A 63 -22.39 5.82 -0.18
C GLU A 63 -23.60 5.28 0.60
N GLY A 64 -23.71 3.96 0.74
CA GLY A 64 -24.81 3.35 1.46
C GLY A 64 -24.81 1.84 1.42
N LYS A 65 -25.77 1.22 2.11
CA LYS A 65 -25.89 -0.23 2.14
C LYS A 65 -26.16 -0.78 0.73
N LEU A 66 -25.48 -1.86 0.38
CA LEU A 66 -25.74 -2.66 -0.81
C LEU A 66 -26.59 -3.89 -0.45
N ASP A 67 -27.53 -4.23 -1.31
CA ASP A 67 -28.17 -5.56 -1.30
C ASP A 67 -27.86 -6.25 -2.63
N ALA A 68 -27.32 -7.47 -2.55
CA ALA A 68 -26.92 -8.25 -3.72
C ALA A 68 -27.74 -9.53 -3.86
N SER A 69 -28.04 -9.93 -5.09
CA SER A 69 -28.70 -11.19 -5.44
C SER A 69 -27.95 -11.90 -6.55
N TYR A 70 -27.89 -13.22 -6.47
CA TYR A 70 -27.21 -14.08 -7.43
C TYR A 70 -28.21 -15.02 -8.08
N ASP A 71 -28.12 -15.15 -9.39
CA ASP A 71 -28.95 -16.08 -10.16
C ASP A 71 -28.16 -16.65 -11.35
N ARG A 72 -28.80 -17.53 -12.12
CA ARG A 72 -28.30 -18.02 -13.40
C ARG A 72 -29.37 -17.87 -14.47
N ASP A 73 -28.99 -17.26 -15.58
CA ASP A 73 -29.81 -17.18 -16.78
C ASP A 73 -29.13 -17.97 -17.90
N GLN A 74 -29.70 -19.13 -18.23
CA GLN A 74 -29.14 -20.08 -19.20
C GLN A 74 -27.68 -20.43 -18.88
N ASN A 75 -26.74 -19.94 -19.71
CA ASN A 75 -25.31 -20.18 -19.59
C ASN A 75 -24.55 -19.03 -18.91
N ARG A 76 -25.25 -18.04 -18.35
CA ARG A 76 -24.65 -16.87 -17.69
C ARG A 76 -24.95 -16.84 -16.20
N TYR A 77 -24.02 -16.27 -15.44
CA TYR A 77 -24.25 -15.83 -14.08
C TYR A 77 -24.91 -14.46 -14.09
N VAL A 78 -25.77 -14.22 -13.12
CA VAL A 78 -26.47 -12.95 -12.93
C VAL A 78 -26.15 -12.42 -11.54
N LEU A 79 -25.65 -11.19 -11.47
CA LEU A 79 -25.46 -10.44 -10.23
C LEU A 79 -26.32 -9.18 -10.28
N GLY A 80 -27.32 -9.10 -9.42
CA GLY A 80 -28.08 -7.87 -9.16
C GLY A 80 -27.53 -7.17 -7.93
N VAL A 81 -27.21 -5.88 -8.03
CA VAL A 81 -26.76 -5.04 -6.91
C VAL A 81 -27.66 -3.83 -6.80
N ARG A 82 -28.28 -3.66 -5.63
CA ARG A 82 -29.13 -2.51 -5.29
C ARG A 82 -28.31 -1.41 -4.61
N GLN A 83 -28.42 -0.20 -5.16
CA GLN A 83 -27.83 1.04 -4.64
C GLN A 83 -28.97 2.01 -4.29
N GLY A 84 -29.59 1.79 -3.13
CA GLY A 84 -30.77 2.51 -2.67
C GLY A 84 -32.02 2.19 -3.52
N ASP A 85 -32.54 3.19 -4.22
CA ASP A 85 -33.66 3.07 -5.16
C ASP A 85 -33.23 2.59 -6.56
N SER A 86 -31.93 2.46 -6.83
CA SER A 86 -31.41 1.96 -8.11
C SER A 86 -30.96 0.51 -8.03
N VAL A 87 -31.02 -0.20 -9.15
CA VAL A 87 -30.47 -1.55 -9.30
C VAL A 87 -29.65 -1.60 -10.57
N ILE A 88 -28.47 -2.19 -10.48
CA ILE A 88 -27.66 -2.62 -11.62
C ILE A 88 -27.65 -4.15 -11.66
N THR A 89 -27.85 -4.72 -12.85
CA THR A 89 -27.80 -6.17 -13.07
C THR A 89 -26.70 -6.50 -14.07
N LEU A 90 -25.75 -7.34 -13.68
CA LEU A 90 -24.66 -7.85 -14.50
C LEU A 90 -24.95 -9.28 -14.95
N PHE A 91 -24.90 -9.52 -16.25
CA PHE A 91 -24.98 -10.84 -16.87
C PHE A 91 -23.62 -11.22 -17.43
N TYR A 92 -22.94 -12.23 -16.90
CA TYR A 92 -21.55 -12.53 -17.24
C TYR A 92 -21.28 -14.03 -17.37
N GLN A 93 -20.24 -14.41 -18.11
CA GLN A 93 -19.91 -15.83 -18.34
C GLN A 93 -18.97 -16.40 -17.28
N LYS A 94 -18.02 -15.57 -16.80
CA LYS A 94 -17.00 -15.99 -15.84
C LYS A 94 -16.55 -14.81 -14.99
N LEU A 95 -16.18 -15.09 -13.76
CA LEU A 95 -15.52 -14.14 -12.86
C LEU A 95 -14.05 -14.55 -12.69
N GLU A 96 -13.13 -13.66 -13.03
CA GLU A 96 -11.69 -13.87 -12.92
C GLU A 96 -11.03 -12.78 -12.09
N LEU A 97 -9.94 -13.12 -11.40
CA LEU A 97 -9.10 -12.14 -10.71
C LEU A 97 -7.99 -11.68 -11.67
N GLU A 98 -7.93 -10.38 -11.92
CA GLU A 98 -6.83 -9.70 -12.61
C GLU A 98 -5.97 -9.00 -11.56
N VAL A 99 -4.65 -9.21 -11.58
CA VAL A 99 -3.72 -8.64 -10.58
C VAL A 99 -2.53 -8.01 -11.28
N ASN A 100 -2.29 -6.73 -10.99
CA ASN A 100 -1.13 -5.99 -11.46
C ASN A 100 -0.29 -5.58 -10.26
N LEU A 101 0.88 -6.19 -10.08
CA LEU A 101 1.79 -5.91 -8.95
C LEU A 101 2.82 -4.87 -9.36
N TYR A 102 3.15 -3.95 -8.44
CA TYR A 102 4.05 -2.83 -8.71
C TYR A 102 5.18 -2.73 -7.69
N ASN A 103 6.31 -2.18 -8.14
CA ASN A 103 7.43 -1.85 -7.27
C ASN A 103 7.10 -0.62 -6.43
N TYR A 104 6.80 -0.85 -5.16
CA TYR A 104 6.44 0.19 -4.20
C TYR A 104 7.60 0.65 -3.29
N GLY A 105 8.81 0.11 -3.48
CA GLY A 105 9.93 0.31 -2.55
C GLY A 105 10.40 1.77 -2.43
N GLU A 106 10.10 2.58 -3.44
CA GLU A 106 10.40 4.02 -3.50
C GLU A 106 9.13 4.89 -3.53
N ILE A 107 7.96 4.32 -3.20
CA ILE A 107 6.71 5.07 -3.11
C ILE A 107 6.58 5.72 -1.73
N ALA A 108 6.06 6.94 -1.68
CA ALA A 108 5.90 7.71 -0.45
C ALA A 108 4.71 8.67 -0.51
N HIS A 109 4.06 8.84 0.66
CA HIS A 109 2.95 9.75 0.88
C HIS A 109 3.18 10.59 2.14
N PHE A 110 2.97 11.91 2.05
CA PHE A 110 3.28 12.85 3.14
C PHE A 110 2.00 13.44 3.74
N TRP A 111 1.02 12.60 4.07
CA TRP A 111 -0.28 13.04 4.58
C TRP A 111 -0.23 13.50 6.04
N VAL A 112 0.58 12.83 6.87
CA VAL A 112 0.72 13.15 8.30
C VAL A 112 2.16 13.59 8.57
N PRO A 113 2.39 14.78 9.15
CA PRO A 113 3.73 15.29 9.33
C PRO A 113 4.50 14.58 10.47
N ARG A 114 5.83 14.75 10.42
CA ARG A 114 6.86 14.35 11.39
C ARG A 114 7.28 12.89 11.26
N TYR A 115 8.55 12.62 11.56
CA TYR A 115 9.13 11.27 11.54
C TYR A 115 9.01 10.58 10.18
N GLU A 116 9.14 11.36 9.10
CA GLU A 116 8.79 10.92 7.74
C GLU A 116 9.48 9.62 7.34
N ASN A 117 10.73 9.39 7.72
CA ASN A 117 11.41 8.14 7.41
C ASN A 117 10.75 6.90 8.02
N LEU A 118 10.26 6.99 9.26
CA LEU A 118 9.56 5.90 9.92
C LEU A 118 8.11 5.79 9.44
N ARG A 119 7.44 6.92 9.16
CA ARG A 119 6.11 6.91 8.55
C ARG A 119 6.12 6.32 7.14
N GLN A 120 7.12 6.62 6.32
CA GLN A 120 7.25 6.02 4.99
C GLN A 120 7.54 4.52 5.06
N LEU A 121 8.24 4.05 6.11
CA LEU A 121 8.40 2.62 6.35
C LEU A 121 7.08 1.97 6.77
N GLU A 122 6.37 2.59 7.71
CA GLU A 122 5.05 2.16 8.17
C GLU A 122 4.07 2.06 7.00
N PHE A 123 3.97 3.11 6.18
CA PHE A 123 3.15 3.14 4.99
C PHE A 123 3.43 1.97 4.04
N ARG A 124 4.70 1.77 3.65
CA ARG A 124 5.11 0.68 2.74
C ARG A 124 4.82 -0.70 3.33
N ILE A 125 4.91 -0.86 4.65
CA ILE A 125 4.59 -2.10 5.35
C ILE A 125 3.06 -2.30 5.42
N ALA A 126 2.28 -1.24 5.63
CA ALA A 126 0.82 -1.28 5.67
C ALA A 126 0.23 -1.69 4.32
N VAL A 127 0.66 -1.06 3.22
CA VAL A 127 0.16 -1.43 1.88
C VAL A 127 0.58 -2.85 1.46
N LEU A 128 1.72 -3.34 1.95
CA LEU A 128 2.13 -4.74 1.81
C LEU A 128 1.21 -5.67 2.61
N TRP A 129 0.86 -5.29 3.85
CA TRP A 129 -0.06 -6.06 4.67
C TRP A 129 -1.42 -6.19 4.02
N ASP A 130 -1.97 -5.12 3.45
CA ASP A 130 -3.23 -5.20 2.71
C ASP A 130 -3.14 -6.20 1.55
N LYS A 131 -2.07 -6.12 0.74
CA LYS A 131 -1.83 -7.07 -0.36
C LYS A 131 -1.78 -8.51 0.15
N TYR A 132 -1.06 -8.77 1.23
CA TYR A 132 -0.96 -10.10 1.83
C TYR A 132 -2.32 -10.59 2.35
N THR A 133 -3.06 -9.74 3.06
CA THR A 133 -4.34 -10.07 3.70
C THR A 133 -5.44 -10.32 2.67
N TYR A 134 -5.60 -9.43 1.69
CA TYR A 134 -6.73 -9.48 0.74
C TYR A 134 -6.47 -10.37 -0.48
N LEU A 135 -5.22 -10.47 -0.97
CA LEU A 135 -4.89 -11.32 -2.12
C LEU A 135 -4.28 -12.67 -1.71
N GLY A 136 -3.66 -12.73 -0.54
CA GLY A 136 -2.99 -13.92 -0.03
C GLY A 136 -1.51 -14.02 -0.40
N GLU A 137 -0.81 -14.92 0.29
CA GLU A 137 0.64 -15.10 0.19
C GLU A 137 1.15 -15.46 -1.21
N ASN A 138 0.30 -16.01 -2.09
CA ASN A 138 0.66 -16.39 -3.46
C ASN A 138 1.04 -15.19 -4.33
N TYR A 139 0.64 -13.98 -3.93
CA TYR A 139 0.99 -12.74 -4.62
C TYR A 139 2.19 -12.03 -4.00
N CYS A 140 2.77 -12.61 -2.95
CA CYS A 140 3.90 -12.05 -2.22
C CYS A 140 5.21 -12.81 -2.52
N SER A 141 6.31 -12.07 -2.64
CA SER A 141 7.65 -12.66 -2.66
C SER A 141 8.01 -13.29 -1.32
N GLU A 142 9.02 -14.16 -1.28
CA GLU A 142 9.49 -14.72 0.00
C GLU A 142 9.97 -13.61 0.96
N GLY A 143 10.63 -12.56 0.45
CA GLY A 143 11.03 -11.42 1.27
C GLY A 143 9.82 -10.65 1.83
N GLU A 144 8.80 -10.43 1.01
CA GLU A 144 7.55 -9.79 1.45
C GLU A 144 6.82 -10.59 2.52
N LYS A 145 6.75 -11.92 2.39
CA LYS A 145 6.15 -12.80 3.41
C LYS A 145 6.86 -12.68 4.77
N HIS A 146 8.14 -12.33 4.79
CA HIS A 146 8.84 -12.04 6.04
C HIS A 146 8.55 -10.62 6.52
N LEU A 147 8.64 -9.62 5.63
CA LEU A 147 8.46 -8.20 5.97
C LEU A 147 7.05 -7.86 6.44
N VAL A 148 6.02 -8.55 5.95
CA VAL A 148 4.61 -8.26 6.25
C VAL A 148 4.32 -8.27 7.75
N HIS A 149 4.97 -9.15 8.52
CA HIS A 149 4.76 -9.26 9.96
C HIS A 149 5.22 -8.03 10.75
N LEU A 150 6.01 -7.13 10.14
CA LEU A 150 6.34 -5.84 10.75
C LEU A 150 5.10 -4.96 10.93
N ALA A 151 4.04 -5.16 10.13
CA ALA A 151 2.76 -4.47 10.28
C ALA A 151 2.10 -4.76 11.63
N ASP A 152 2.43 -5.90 12.25
CA ASP A 152 1.91 -6.33 13.54
C ASP A 152 2.81 -5.93 14.72
N VAL A 153 3.81 -5.05 14.50
CA VAL A 153 4.68 -4.52 15.56
C VAL A 153 4.22 -3.11 15.94
N PRO A 154 3.50 -2.91 17.07
CA PRO A 154 2.95 -1.60 17.45
C PRO A 154 3.95 -0.44 17.55
N ALA A 155 5.23 -0.76 17.75
CA ALA A 155 6.31 0.22 17.83
C ALA A 155 6.81 0.70 16.46
N LEU A 156 6.41 0.04 15.37
CA LEU A 156 6.81 0.33 13.99
C LEU A 156 5.61 0.55 13.04
N ASN A 157 4.39 0.25 13.48
CA ASN A 157 3.18 0.38 12.67
C ASN A 157 2.37 1.67 13.00
N PHE A 158 1.15 1.76 12.46
CA PHE A 158 0.23 2.88 12.64
C PHE A 158 -0.01 3.31 14.11
N CYS A 159 0.13 2.41 15.09
CA CYS A 159 -0.01 2.74 16.51
C CYS A 159 1.00 3.81 16.98
N SER A 160 2.17 3.86 16.34
CA SER A 160 3.24 4.80 16.65
C SER A 160 3.52 5.78 15.50
N TYR A 161 3.31 5.35 14.24
CA TYR A 161 3.72 6.07 13.04
C TYR A 161 2.63 6.25 11.97
N CYS A 162 1.35 6.26 12.36
CA CYS A 162 0.20 6.47 11.46
C CYS A 162 0.47 7.35 10.22
N ALA A 163 0.70 6.74 9.05
CA ALA A 163 1.03 7.49 7.83
C ALA A 163 -0.20 8.10 7.15
N ALA A 164 -1.40 7.58 7.44
CA ALA A 164 -2.66 8.04 6.86
C ALA A 164 -3.54 8.79 7.87
N PRO A 165 -4.39 9.73 7.43
CA PRO A 165 -5.43 10.31 8.27
C PRO A 165 -6.44 9.25 8.73
N GLU A 166 -7.06 9.46 9.90
CA GLU A 166 -8.00 8.51 10.53
C GLU A 166 -9.13 7.98 9.61
N PRO A 167 -9.76 8.78 8.73
CA PRO A 167 -10.79 8.27 7.82
C PRO A 167 -10.31 7.23 6.81
N TYR A 168 -9.00 7.16 6.56
CA TYR A 168 -8.38 6.22 5.62
C TYR A 168 -7.73 5.02 6.33
N MET A 169 -7.85 4.92 7.66
CA MET A 169 -7.29 3.82 8.43
C MET A 169 -8.18 2.59 8.33
N VAL A 170 -7.61 1.50 7.81
CA VAL A 170 -8.29 0.20 7.74
C VAL A 170 -8.20 -0.49 9.11
N PRO A 171 -9.29 -1.13 9.60
CA PRO A 171 -9.23 -1.96 10.79
C PRO A 171 -8.18 -3.08 10.64
N HIS A 172 -7.17 -3.04 11.51
CA HIS A 172 -6.05 -3.98 11.49
C HIS A 172 -6.02 -4.77 12.80
N GLU A 173 -6.30 -6.07 12.73
CA GLU A 173 -6.08 -6.97 13.87
C GLU A 173 -4.60 -7.35 13.97
N MET A 174 -4.05 -7.33 15.19
CA MET A 174 -2.64 -7.70 15.44
C MET A 174 -2.56 -8.97 16.31
N PRO A 175 -2.69 -10.17 15.73
CA PRO A 175 -2.58 -11.42 16.47
C PRO A 175 -1.22 -11.55 17.16
N LYS A 176 -1.21 -12.11 18.38
CA LYS A 176 0.02 -12.31 19.17
C LYS A 176 1.09 -13.11 18.41
N GLY A 177 0.68 -14.10 17.60
CA GLY A 177 1.59 -14.90 16.79
C GLY A 177 2.33 -14.04 15.76
N SER A 178 1.60 -13.20 15.04
CA SER A 178 2.17 -12.31 14.02
C SER A 178 3.06 -11.22 14.63
N PHE A 179 2.67 -10.67 15.79
CA PHE A 179 3.54 -9.77 16.55
C PHE A 179 4.91 -10.39 16.88
N LEU A 180 4.95 -11.66 17.30
CA LEU A 180 6.22 -12.34 17.61
C LEU A 180 7.07 -12.56 16.35
N GLN A 181 6.45 -12.92 15.23
CA GLN A 181 7.12 -13.02 13.93
C GLN A 181 7.69 -11.67 13.49
N GLY A 182 6.93 -10.59 13.68
CA GLY A 182 7.38 -9.23 13.41
C GLY A 182 8.60 -8.84 14.26
N LEU A 183 8.64 -9.20 15.54
CA LEU A 183 9.81 -8.99 16.39
C LEU A 183 11.02 -9.82 15.95
N ASP A 184 10.82 -11.02 15.43
CA ASP A 184 11.92 -11.84 14.89
C ASP A 184 12.53 -11.19 13.66
N VAL A 185 11.71 -10.68 12.74
CA VAL A 185 12.14 -9.93 11.55
C VAL A 185 12.86 -8.64 11.97
N MET A 186 12.29 -7.90 12.92
CA MET A 186 12.91 -6.69 13.46
C MET A 186 14.28 -6.98 14.10
N GLU A 187 14.41 -8.08 14.85
CA GLU A 187 15.69 -8.50 15.45
C GLU A 187 16.71 -8.92 14.38
N GLN A 188 16.29 -9.62 13.33
CA GLN A 188 17.16 -9.99 12.21
C GLN A 188 17.71 -8.75 11.49
N LEU A 189 16.84 -7.78 11.16
CA LEU A 189 17.23 -6.52 10.53
C LEU A 189 18.16 -5.69 11.42
N ALA A 190 17.91 -5.64 12.74
CA ALA A 190 18.79 -4.96 13.69
C ALA A 190 20.18 -5.62 13.76
N LYS A 191 20.26 -6.95 13.71
CA LYS A 191 21.55 -7.68 13.62
C LYS A 191 22.28 -7.39 12.31
N GLN A 192 21.57 -7.36 11.17
CA GLN A 192 22.14 -6.99 9.87
C GLN A 192 22.70 -5.56 9.88
N ALA A 193 22.01 -4.63 10.56
CA ALA A 193 22.45 -3.26 10.79
C ALA A 193 23.58 -3.14 11.84
N LYS A 194 23.97 -4.25 12.50
CA LYS A 194 24.91 -4.29 13.63
C LYS A 194 24.48 -3.43 14.83
N ASP A 195 23.17 -3.23 14.99
CA ASP A 195 22.57 -2.44 16.06
C ASP A 195 22.24 -3.30 17.29
N TRP A 196 23.28 -3.64 18.04
CA TRP A 196 23.15 -4.52 19.21
C TRP A 196 22.36 -3.90 20.36
N LEU A 197 22.31 -2.57 20.45
CA LEU A 197 21.49 -1.86 21.42
C LEU A 197 20.00 -2.05 21.10
N LEU A 198 19.61 -1.88 19.83
CA LEU A 198 18.23 -2.13 19.40
C LEU A 198 17.85 -3.60 19.55
N VAL A 199 18.76 -4.55 19.28
CA VAL A 199 18.53 -5.98 19.57
C VAL A 199 18.20 -6.21 21.05
N GLY A 200 18.90 -5.53 21.96
CA GLY A 200 18.59 -5.53 23.39
C GLY A 200 17.16 -5.04 23.68
N TRP A 201 16.77 -3.91 23.07
CA TRP A 201 15.44 -3.35 23.21
C TRP A 201 14.33 -4.23 22.66
N ILE A 202 14.53 -4.86 21.49
CA ILE A 202 13.56 -5.79 20.89
C ILE A 202 13.34 -6.99 21.82
N ARG A 203 14.41 -7.53 22.41
CA ARG A 203 14.32 -8.66 23.37
C ARG A 203 13.65 -8.27 24.68
N PHE A 204 13.81 -7.03 25.13
CA PHE A 204 13.09 -6.51 26.28
C PHE A 204 11.60 -6.35 25.95
N TYR A 205 11.29 -5.75 24.79
CA TYR A 205 9.93 -5.57 24.31
C TYR A 205 9.17 -6.88 24.16
N ARG A 206 9.82 -7.91 23.61
CA ARG A 206 9.28 -9.28 23.51
C ARG A 206 8.82 -9.83 24.86
N ARG A 207 9.55 -9.54 25.95
CA ARG A 207 9.23 -10.02 27.31
C ARG A 207 8.18 -9.15 28.02
N HIS A 208 8.09 -7.87 27.66
CA HIS A 208 7.25 -6.89 28.33
C HIS A 208 6.44 -6.03 27.32
N PRO A 209 5.53 -6.63 26.52
CA PRO A 209 4.78 -5.92 25.48
C PRO A 209 3.63 -5.10 26.06
N SER A 210 3.95 -4.08 26.86
CA SER A 210 2.98 -3.11 27.39
C SER A 210 2.96 -1.85 26.54
N THR A 211 1.85 -1.10 26.57
CA THR A 211 1.70 0.18 25.86
C THR A 211 2.82 1.18 26.19
N ILE A 212 3.32 1.17 27.42
CA ILE A 212 4.43 2.04 27.85
C ILE A 212 5.71 1.64 27.12
N VAL A 213 6.03 0.34 27.09
CA VAL A 213 7.23 -0.17 26.42
C VAL A 213 7.12 0.02 24.90
N THR A 214 5.94 -0.18 24.31
CA THR A 214 5.68 0.12 22.88
C THR A 214 6.05 1.56 22.53
N ARG A 215 5.49 2.54 23.26
CA ARG A 215 5.77 3.97 23.04
C ARG A 215 7.25 4.28 23.20
N TRP A 216 7.91 3.60 24.13
CA TRP A 216 9.31 3.80 24.43
C TRP A 216 10.21 3.23 23.31
N VAL A 217 9.93 2.02 22.80
CA VAL A 217 10.63 1.43 21.65
C VAL A 217 10.43 2.29 20.39
N ALA A 218 9.20 2.75 20.14
CA ALA A 218 8.95 3.69 19.05
C ALA A 218 9.75 4.99 19.23
N HIS A 219 9.81 5.53 20.44
CA HIS A 219 10.62 6.71 20.70
C HIS A 219 12.10 6.49 20.38
N VAL A 220 12.64 5.32 20.76
CA VAL A 220 14.03 4.93 20.51
C VAL A 220 14.35 4.81 19.03
N LEU A 221 13.43 4.32 18.18
CA LEU A 221 13.67 4.20 16.74
C LEU A 221 13.97 5.56 16.05
N HIS A 222 13.56 6.68 16.64
CA HIS A 222 13.92 8.02 16.15
C HIS A 222 15.36 8.43 16.43
N HIS A 223 16.04 7.75 17.34
CA HIS A 223 17.37 8.17 17.79
C HIS A 223 18.39 7.96 16.66
N SER A 224 19.35 8.88 16.57
CA SER A 224 20.39 8.88 15.54
C SER A 224 21.27 7.64 15.60
N ILE A 225 21.44 7.06 16.80
CA ILE A 225 22.19 5.81 17.00
C ILE A 225 21.55 4.60 16.30
N HIS A 226 20.23 4.63 16.09
CA HIS A 226 19.46 3.55 15.47
C HIS A 226 19.17 3.77 13.98
N PHE A 227 19.78 4.81 13.39
CA PHE A 227 19.58 5.13 11.97
C PHE A 227 20.03 4.00 11.03
N GLY A 228 21.05 3.23 11.43
CA GLY A 228 21.49 2.05 10.68
C GLY A 228 20.37 1.04 10.45
N PHE A 229 19.53 0.79 11.47
CA PHE A 229 18.37 -0.10 11.36
C PHE A 229 17.34 0.43 10.35
N VAL A 230 16.97 1.72 10.46
CA VAL A 230 16.02 2.36 9.53
C VAL A 230 16.52 2.23 8.09
N LYS A 231 17.80 2.55 7.85
CA LYS A 231 18.43 2.42 6.54
C LYS A 231 18.39 0.96 6.05
N THR A 232 18.77 -0.01 6.89
CA THR A 232 18.74 -1.43 6.52
C THR A 232 17.34 -1.89 6.14
N LEU A 233 16.31 -1.53 6.92
CA LEU A 233 14.93 -1.89 6.60
C LEU A 233 14.46 -1.25 5.28
N THR A 234 14.75 0.04 5.08
CA THR A 234 14.47 0.74 3.81
C THR A 234 15.09 0.03 2.61
N GLU A 235 16.39 -0.28 2.67
CA GLU A 235 17.10 -0.93 1.56
C GLU A 235 16.62 -2.36 1.33
N THR A 236 16.26 -3.08 2.41
CA THR A 236 15.64 -4.41 2.31
C THR A 236 14.31 -4.33 1.58
N ILE A 237 13.41 -3.40 1.93
CA ILE A 237 12.14 -3.22 1.19
C ILE A 237 12.42 -2.96 -0.29
N LYS A 238 13.28 -1.97 -0.61
CA LYS A 238 13.61 -1.66 -2.03
C LYS A 238 14.14 -2.85 -2.80
N LYS A 239 14.97 -3.67 -2.17
CA LYS A 239 15.52 -4.88 -2.76
C LYS A 239 14.43 -5.93 -3.02
N GLU A 240 13.60 -6.22 -2.03
CA GLU A 240 12.57 -7.26 -2.15
C GLU A 240 11.44 -6.86 -3.12
N THR A 241 11.16 -5.57 -3.29
CA THR A 241 10.15 -5.07 -4.24
C THR A 241 10.67 -4.85 -5.66
N ALA A 242 11.99 -4.89 -5.87
CA ALA A 242 12.61 -4.65 -7.19
C ALA A 242 12.24 -5.71 -8.24
N ILE A 243 11.68 -6.85 -7.83
CA ILE A 243 11.18 -7.89 -8.74
C ILE A 243 9.93 -7.43 -9.52
N TYR A 244 9.20 -6.45 -9.00
CA TYR A 244 7.97 -5.96 -9.60
C TYR A 244 8.26 -4.86 -10.63
N PRO A 245 7.43 -4.73 -11.68
CA PRO A 245 7.54 -3.64 -12.62
C PRO A 245 7.19 -2.30 -11.96
N ARG A 246 7.74 -1.21 -12.50
CA ARG A 246 7.27 0.14 -12.19
C ARG A 246 5.98 0.45 -12.95
N ARG A 247 5.17 1.39 -12.44
CA ARG A 247 4.08 1.99 -13.22
C ARG A 247 4.63 2.78 -14.42
N LEU A 248 3.83 2.85 -15.48
CA LEU A 248 4.14 3.59 -16.71
C LEU A 248 3.10 4.69 -16.92
N PHE A 249 3.55 5.92 -17.15
CA PHE A 249 2.68 7.11 -17.19
C PHE A 249 2.48 7.71 -18.59
N GLY A 250 2.69 6.90 -19.63
CA GLY A 250 2.66 7.36 -21.02
C GLY A 250 3.80 8.33 -21.36
N LYS A 251 3.92 8.72 -22.62
CA LYS A 251 5.12 9.45 -23.11
C LYS A 251 5.44 10.73 -22.33
N SER A 252 4.45 11.59 -22.11
CA SER A 252 4.65 12.86 -21.40
C SER A 252 4.97 12.67 -19.91
N GLY A 253 4.30 11.71 -19.25
CA GLY A 253 4.58 11.38 -17.85
C GLY A 253 5.99 10.82 -17.66
N GLU A 254 6.44 9.95 -18.57
CA GLU A 254 7.79 9.39 -18.57
C GLU A 254 8.88 10.44 -18.81
N GLU A 255 8.66 11.36 -19.76
CA GLU A 255 9.58 12.49 -20.02
C GLU A 255 9.70 13.41 -18.80
N ARG A 256 8.56 13.74 -18.17
CA ARG A 256 8.51 14.54 -16.94
C ARG A 256 9.25 13.84 -15.79
N LEU A 257 8.97 12.55 -15.58
CA LEU A 257 9.60 11.74 -14.54
C LEU A 257 11.11 11.68 -14.72
N ALA A 258 11.59 11.43 -15.94
CA ALA A 258 13.01 11.37 -16.24
C ALA A 258 13.72 12.69 -15.91
N LEU A 259 13.10 13.83 -16.21
CA LEU A 259 13.67 15.15 -15.89
C LEU A 259 13.70 15.40 -14.38
N CYS A 260 12.62 15.06 -13.66
CA CYS A 260 12.57 15.14 -12.20
C CYS A 260 13.65 14.26 -11.56
N LEU A 261 13.79 13.00 -12.00
CA LEU A 261 14.80 12.08 -11.48
C LEU A 261 16.23 12.57 -11.76
N LYS A 262 16.49 13.19 -12.92
CA LYS A 262 17.79 13.79 -13.20
C LYS A 262 18.13 14.90 -12.19
N LYS A 263 17.18 15.80 -11.92
CA LYS A 263 17.33 16.88 -10.93
C LYS A 263 17.46 16.33 -9.50
N ALA A 264 16.65 15.33 -9.16
CA ALA A 264 16.67 14.65 -7.86
C ALA A 264 18.03 13.99 -7.59
N ASN A 265 18.61 13.28 -8.58
CA ASN A 265 19.92 12.64 -8.45
C ASN A 265 21.04 13.68 -8.25
N ALA A 266 21.06 14.76 -9.04
CA ALA A 266 22.05 15.82 -8.86
C ALA A 266 21.96 16.45 -7.46
N ARG A 267 20.75 16.73 -6.98
CA ARG A 267 20.50 17.28 -5.65
C ARG A 267 20.85 16.30 -4.53
N LYS A 268 20.57 15.01 -4.72
CA LYS A 268 20.98 13.93 -3.82
C LYS A 268 22.50 13.90 -3.65
N GLU A 269 23.27 13.94 -4.75
CA GLU A 269 24.73 13.95 -4.69
C GLU A 269 25.29 15.16 -3.91
N GLU A 270 24.71 16.35 -4.08
CA GLU A 270 25.08 17.54 -3.30
C GLU A 270 24.85 17.35 -1.80
N LEU A 271 23.68 16.82 -1.43
CA LEU A 271 23.30 16.61 -0.04
C LEU A 271 24.13 15.50 0.61
N GLU A 272 24.43 14.41 -0.11
CA GLU A 272 25.26 13.31 0.38
C GLU A 272 26.70 13.76 0.65
N LYS A 273 27.25 14.71 -0.13
CA LYS A 273 28.57 15.34 0.16
C LYS A 273 28.61 16.06 1.51
N THR A 274 27.47 16.50 2.01
CA THR A 274 27.34 17.12 3.34
C THR A 274 27.08 16.10 4.46
N GLY A 275 27.17 14.80 4.18
CA GLY A 275 26.96 13.72 5.14
C GLY A 275 25.49 13.39 5.42
N ALA A 276 24.54 13.82 4.57
CA ALA A 276 23.17 13.30 4.64
C ALA A 276 23.10 11.90 4.03
N TYR A 277 22.12 11.11 4.48
CA TYR A 277 21.56 10.02 3.70
C TYR A 277 20.30 10.53 3.00
N VAL A 278 20.17 10.27 1.70
CA VAL A 278 19.08 10.80 0.89
C VAL A 278 18.41 9.68 0.10
N GLU A 279 17.11 9.56 0.28
CA GLU A 279 16.26 8.71 -0.54
C GLU A 279 15.54 9.55 -1.59
N ILE A 280 15.51 9.06 -2.83
CA ILE A 280 14.59 9.56 -3.84
C ILE A 280 13.33 8.72 -3.71
N VAL A 281 12.19 9.38 -3.51
CA VAL A 281 10.89 8.72 -3.41
C VAL A 281 9.88 9.40 -4.32
N ARG A 282 8.81 8.70 -4.67
CA ARG A 282 7.83 9.12 -5.66
C ARG A 282 6.41 9.00 -5.10
N GLN A 283 5.57 9.92 -5.52
CA GLN A 283 4.13 9.78 -5.44
C GLN A 283 3.64 9.46 -6.84
N GLU A 284 2.90 8.36 -7.01
CA GLU A 284 2.53 7.83 -8.32
C GLU A 284 1.00 7.65 -8.41
N PRO A 285 0.33 8.17 -9.46
CA PRO A 285 -1.09 7.87 -9.67
C PRO A 285 -1.32 6.39 -10.01
N PHE A 286 -2.56 5.94 -9.87
CA PHE A 286 -2.99 4.65 -10.40
C PHE A 286 -3.09 4.69 -11.92
N THR A 287 -2.84 3.55 -12.57
CA THR A 287 -2.73 3.46 -14.03
C THR A 287 -4.02 2.98 -14.70
N ILE A 288 -4.79 2.11 -14.04
CA ILE A 288 -6.02 1.52 -14.58
C ILE A 288 -7.24 2.29 -14.06
N ALA A 289 -7.42 2.37 -12.75
CA ALA A 289 -8.44 3.19 -12.10
C ALA A 289 -7.83 4.55 -11.74
N LYS A 290 -7.63 5.40 -12.75
CA LYS A 290 -6.95 6.69 -12.60
C LYS A 290 -7.58 7.53 -11.48
N ASP A 291 -6.74 7.91 -10.54
CA ASP A 291 -7.06 8.85 -9.48
C ASP A 291 -6.68 10.29 -9.88
N GLN A 292 -6.94 11.23 -8.97
CA GLN A 292 -6.60 12.64 -9.17
C GLN A 292 -5.17 12.98 -8.73
N LEU A 293 -4.34 11.97 -8.48
CA LEU A 293 -3.02 12.15 -7.91
C LEU A 293 -2.00 12.55 -8.99
N ASP A 294 -1.10 13.46 -8.64
CA ASP A 294 -0.04 13.91 -9.53
C ASP A 294 1.23 13.07 -9.35
N LEU A 295 1.90 12.78 -10.45
CA LEU A 295 3.25 12.21 -10.42
C LEU A 295 4.24 13.23 -9.84
N LYS A 296 4.77 12.96 -8.65
CA LYS A 296 5.71 13.83 -7.93
C LYS A 296 6.96 13.07 -7.48
N VAL A 297 8.08 13.79 -7.38
CA VAL A 297 9.37 13.25 -6.92
C VAL A 297 9.84 14.06 -5.73
N TYR A 298 10.29 13.37 -4.69
CA TYR A 298 10.75 13.96 -3.45
C TYR A 298 12.13 13.41 -3.05
N LEU A 299 12.86 14.21 -2.27
CA LEU A 299 14.01 13.77 -1.52
C LEU A 299 13.65 13.67 -0.05
N LEU A 300 13.84 12.49 0.54
CA LEU A 300 13.79 12.29 1.98
C LEU A 300 15.22 12.35 2.52
N VAL A 301 15.55 13.48 3.15
CA VAL A 301 16.90 13.82 3.62
C VAL A 301 17.02 13.53 5.11
N SER A 302 17.85 12.56 5.46
CA SER A 302 18.12 12.15 6.84
C SER A 302 19.51 12.60 7.29
N ARG A 303 19.58 13.24 8.46
CA ARG A 303 20.83 13.68 9.10
C ARG A 303 20.88 13.22 10.55
N GLN A 304 22.08 12.92 11.02
CA GLN A 304 22.30 12.70 12.46
C GLN A 304 22.04 14.00 13.23
N GLY A 305 21.27 13.91 14.30
CA GLY A 305 21.17 14.93 15.33
C GLY A 305 21.87 14.48 16.61
N MET A 306 21.86 15.32 17.65
CA MET A 306 22.48 14.98 18.93
C MET A 306 21.81 13.77 19.61
N VAL A 307 20.49 13.67 19.48
CA VAL A 307 19.69 12.57 20.03
C VAL A 307 18.84 11.98 18.92
N ASN A 308 17.89 12.75 18.40
CA ASN A 308 16.98 12.32 17.34
C ASN A 308 17.55 12.61 15.94
N GLN A 309 17.16 11.79 14.98
CA GLN A 309 17.40 12.03 13.56
C GLN A 309 16.69 13.32 13.12
N LYS A 310 17.33 14.07 12.23
CA LYS A 310 16.71 15.23 11.57
C LYS A 310 16.29 14.82 10.16
N ILE A 311 14.99 14.91 9.90
CA ILE A 311 14.39 14.50 8.64
C ILE A 311 13.82 15.73 7.94
N GLN A 312 14.13 15.89 6.66
CA GLN A 312 13.61 16.94 5.80
C GLN A 312 13.08 16.32 4.51
N VAL A 313 11.95 16.83 4.02
CA VAL A 313 11.38 16.46 2.72
C VAL A 313 11.59 17.64 1.78
N GLU A 314 12.13 17.38 0.60
CA GLU A 314 12.32 18.37 -0.47
C GLU A 314 11.58 17.87 -1.72
N GLU A 315 10.59 18.63 -2.21
CA GLU A 315 9.91 18.32 -3.47
C GLU A 315 10.77 18.77 -4.66
N ILE A 316 10.92 17.91 -5.66
CA ILE A 316 11.62 18.21 -6.90
C ILE A 316 10.61 18.75 -7.91
N VAL A 317 10.60 20.07 -8.04
CA VAL A 317 9.82 20.80 -9.05
C VAL A 317 10.69 20.98 -10.29
N LEU A 318 10.10 20.88 -11.49
CA LEU A 318 10.81 21.11 -12.76
C LEU A 318 11.14 22.58 -12.99
#